data_AF-A0A1Y2EGQ5-F1
#
_entry.id   AF-A0A1Y2EGQ5-F1
#
_cell.length_a   1.000
_cell.length_b   1.000
_cell.length_c   1.000
_cell.angle_alpha   90.00
_cell.angle_beta   90.00
_cell.angle_gamma   90.00
#
_symmetry.space_group_name_H-M   'P 1'
#
loop_
_entity.id
_entity.type
_entity.pdbx_description
1 polymer ?
#
loop_
_entity_poly.entity_id
_entity_poly.type
_entity_poly.pdbx_seq_one_letter_code
_entity_poly.pdbx_strand_id
1 'polypeptide(L)'
;MATIETSLSFGSYDWICSQAALIVCPLVGSSTSGGYGIAPTCYSRNVELGKTLIFQPATAILHICALGMVAIMILHIRTKYTAVGRKEIVQFFYMYFVVELLGIFLDSGIIPSYSKVYAWFAAIHTGLSCATYWCLLLNGFVGFQFAEDGTPVSLWSLRISSLIVFFLTGFFAIATFLNLASFSSQKPTALWIVEFIFNLACVVIYIILQLILVLRTLDDRWPIGDIIFGTAFFVIGQVIQYGFSVTICDAVSHYIDGTFFAALCTLFAVMMVYKYWDSITKEDLEFSVGSKQAVWEVKESLLRGDEDEVHGQGGYGAYGAQQQQGYPPVPPLPHGKNFY
;
A
#
# COMPACT_ATOMS: atom_id res chain seq x y z
N MET A 1 31.79 15.16 -25.67
CA MET A 1 31.81 14.64 -24.30
C MET A 1 30.53 15.08 -23.64
N ALA A 2 29.67 14.16 -23.23
CA ALA A 2 28.48 14.50 -22.45
C ALA A 2 28.94 15.00 -21.08
N THR A 3 28.52 16.20 -20.69
CA THR A 3 28.80 16.78 -19.38
C THR A 3 27.77 16.23 -18.39
N ILE A 4 28.19 15.33 -17.49
CA ILE A 4 27.33 14.90 -16.39
C ILE A 4 27.06 16.12 -15.50
N GLU A 5 25.79 16.46 -15.32
CA GLU A 5 25.40 17.52 -14.40
C GLU A 5 25.75 17.10 -12.96
N THR A 6 26.61 17.88 -12.30
CA THR A 6 27.03 17.65 -10.91
C THR A 6 25.99 18.12 -9.89
N SER A 7 24.85 18.65 -10.35
CA SER A 7 23.78 19.21 -9.54
C SER A 7 22.42 18.80 -10.08
N LEU A 8 21.43 18.67 -9.19
CA LEU A 8 20.03 18.42 -9.56
C LEU A 8 19.52 19.46 -10.57
N SER A 9 18.99 18.99 -11.69
CA SER A 9 18.44 19.82 -12.76
C SER A 9 17.03 19.34 -13.10
N PHE A 10 16.13 20.29 -13.35
CA PHE A 10 14.73 19.98 -13.62
C PHE A 10 14.58 19.23 -14.95
N GLY A 11 13.92 18.06 -14.92
CA GLY A 11 13.66 17.27 -16.12
C GLY A 11 14.85 16.46 -16.62
N SER A 12 15.95 16.39 -15.86
CA SER A 12 17.16 15.64 -16.14
C SER A 12 17.32 14.49 -15.15
N TYR A 13 17.82 13.35 -15.63
CA TYR A 13 18.15 12.19 -14.80
C TYR A 13 19.65 12.06 -14.55
N ASP A 14 20.48 12.90 -15.16
CA ASP A 14 21.94 12.78 -15.13
C ASP A 14 22.48 12.76 -13.69
N TRP A 15 22.07 13.72 -12.86
CA TRP A 15 22.45 13.75 -11.45
C TRP A 15 21.80 12.61 -10.65
N ILE A 16 20.49 12.39 -10.81
CA ILE A 16 19.72 11.41 -10.03
C ILE A 16 20.27 9.98 -10.23
N CYS A 17 20.46 9.60 -11.49
CA CYS A 17 20.98 8.29 -11.87
C CYS A 17 22.48 8.12 -11.57
N SER A 18 23.23 9.21 -11.40
CA SER A 18 24.60 9.14 -10.89
C SER A 18 24.67 8.76 -9.41
N GLN A 19 23.61 9.09 -8.64
CA GLN A 19 23.53 8.84 -7.19
C GLN A 19 22.84 7.51 -6.86
N ALA A 20 21.81 7.13 -7.62
CA ALA A 20 20.98 5.98 -7.32
C ALA A 20 20.77 5.09 -8.56
N ALA A 21 20.80 3.77 -8.35
CA ALA A 21 20.46 2.79 -9.37
C ALA A 21 18.92 2.66 -9.48
N LEU A 22 18.26 3.55 -10.22
CA LEU A 22 16.84 3.41 -10.51
C LEU A 22 16.61 2.53 -11.75
N ILE A 23 15.48 1.82 -11.77
CA ILE A 23 15.04 0.97 -12.90
C ILE A 23 15.03 1.74 -14.24
N VAL A 24 14.72 3.03 -14.23
CA VAL A 24 14.66 3.87 -15.43
C VAL A 24 16.04 4.31 -15.93
N CYS A 25 17.07 4.34 -15.08
CA CYS A 25 18.39 4.90 -15.37
C CYS A 25 19.12 4.26 -16.56
N PRO A 26 19.05 2.94 -16.80
CA PRO A 26 19.62 2.32 -17.99
C PRO A 26 18.97 2.76 -19.32
N LEU A 27 17.82 3.45 -19.27
CA LEU A 27 17.01 3.83 -20.44
C LEU A 27 16.94 5.33 -20.69
N VAL A 28 17.51 6.16 -19.82
CA VAL A 28 17.41 7.63 -19.88
C VAL A 28 18.77 8.31 -19.73
N GLY A 29 18.84 9.54 -20.21
CA GLY A 29 19.98 10.45 -20.04
C GLY A 29 21.06 10.32 -21.11
N SER A 30 22.12 11.13 -20.94
CA SER A 30 23.23 11.21 -21.89
C SER A 30 24.36 10.26 -21.48
N SER A 31 24.60 9.20 -22.27
CA SER A 31 25.56 8.14 -21.90
C SER A 31 27.00 8.64 -21.85
N THR A 32 27.72 8.25 -20.81
CA THR A 32 29.15 8.54 -20.58
C THR A 32 30.08 7.65 -21.42
N SER A 33 29.61 6.50 -21.89
CA SER A 33 30.41 5.41 -22.46
C SER A 33 30.06 5.06 -23.91
N GLY A 34 29.32 5.92 -24.61
CA GLY A 34 28.93 5.72 -26.02
C GLY A 34 27.82 4.68 -26.23
N GLY A 35 27.12 4.28 -25.15
CA GLY A 35 25.97 3.37 -25.14
C GLY A 35 24.64 4.06 -24.80
N TYR A 36 23.65 3.30 -24.32
CA TYR A 36 22.38 3.81 -23.79
C TYR A 36 22.40 3.78 -22.25
N GLY A 37 21.90 4.83 -21.60
CA GLY A 37 21.68 4.88 -20.14
C GLY A 37 22.82 5.47 -19.30
N ILE A 38 22.48 5.83 -18.06
CA ILE A 38 23.39 6.32 -17.02
C ILE A 38 23.57 5.23 -15.97
N ALA A 39 24.83 4.94 -15.63
CA ALA A 39 25.16 4.07 -14.51
C ALA A 39 25.45 4.91 -13.25
N PRO A 40 25.06 4.42 -12.07
CA PRO A 40 25.42 5.08 -10.81
C PRO A 40 26.93 5.04 -10.59
N THR A 41 27.43 6.05 -9.89
CA THR A 41 28.85 6.17 -9.53
C THR A 41 29.32 5.05 -8.60
N CYS A 42 28.46 4.64 -7.67
CA CYS A 42 28.65 3.50 -6.77
C CYS A 42 27.34 2.71 -6.68
N TYR A 43 27.44 1.38 -6.71
CA TYR A 43 26.30 0.46 -6.54
C TYR A 43 26.75 -0.80 -5.80
N SER A 44 25.80 -1.51 -5.19
CA SER A 44 26.08 -2.78 -4.52
C SER A 44 26.71 -3.80 -5.48
N ARG A 45 27.76 -4.48 -5.03
CA ARG A 45 28.45 -5.53 -5.79
C ARG A 45 27.47 -6.59 -6.30
N ASN A 46 27.75 -7.05 -7.52
CA ASN A 46 26.99 -8.14 -8.12
C ASN A 46 27.52 -9.48 -7.62
N VAL A 47 26.65 -10.49 -7.58
CA VAL A 47 27.01 -11.85 -7.20
C VAL A 47 26.77 -12.77 -8.37
N GLU A 48 27.78 -13.53 -8.75
CA GLU A 48 27.67 -14.57 -9.77
C GLU A 48 27.18 -15.87 -9.12
N LEU A 49 26.00 -16.33 -9.53
CA LEU A 49 25.40 -17.58 -9.08
C LEU A 49 25.39 -18.56 -10.26
N GLY A 50 26.43 -19.38 -10.35
CA GLY A 50 26.61 -20.33 -11.45
C GLY A 50 26.90 -19.63 -12.78
N LYS A 51 25.90 -19.51 -13.66
CA LYS A 51 26.00 -18.80 -14.95
C LYS A 51 25.21 -17.50 -15.01
N THR A 52 24.53 -17.12 -13.91
CA THR A 52 23.69 -15.92 -13.85
C THR A 52 24.35 -14.92 -12.93
N LEU A 53 24.51 -13.69 -13.41
CA LEU A 53 24.99 -12.57 -12.63
C LEU A 53 23.78 -11.83 -12.05
N ILE A 54 23.68 -11.81 -10.72
CA ILE A 54 22.61 -11.14 -9.97
C ILE A 54 23.10 -9.77 -9.56
N PHE A 55 22.38 -8.75 -10.00
CA PHE A 55 22.62 -7.37 -9.60
C PHE A 55 21.98 -7.08 -8.25
N GLN A 56 22.62 -6.21 -7.46
CA GLN A 56 22.09 -5.68 -6.18
C GLN A 56 21.34 -6.73 -5.31
N PRO A 57 21.98 -7.87 -4.95
CA PRO A 57 21.30 -8.96 -4.26
C PRO A 57 20.73 -8.56 -2.89
N ALA A 58 21.32 -7.57 -2.23
CA ALA A 58 20.81 -7.03 -0.97
C ALA A 58 19.40 -6.43 -1.15
N THR A 59 19.21 -5.59 -2.17
CA THR A 59 17.91 -4.97 -2.48
C THR A 59 16.89 -6.03 -2.93
N ALA A 60 17.31 -7.03 -3.71
CA ALA A 60 16.45 -8.14 -4.10
C ALA A 60 15.89 -8.93 -2.89
N ILE A 61 16.70 -9.19 -1.87
CA ILE A 61 16.23 -9.84 -0.62
C ILE A 61 15.18 -8.95 0.08
N LEU A 62 15.36 -7.64 0.07
CA LEU A 62 14.43 -6.70 0.70
C LEU A 62 13.08 -6.68 -0.02
N HIS A 63 13.05 -6.76 -1.35
CA HIS A 63 11.81 -6.95 -2.09
C HIS A 63 11.10 -8.27 -1.72
N ILE A 64 11.84 -9.36 -1.53
CA ILE A 64 11.24 -10.65 -1.08
C ILE A 64 10.64 -10.50 0.33
N CYS A 65 11.35 -9.84 1.25
CA CYS A 65 10.83 -9.51 2.57
C CYS A 65 9.57 -8.63 2.48
N ALA A 66 9.58 -7.63 1.61
CA ALA A 66 8.43 -6.75 1.36
C ALA A 66 7.22 -7.55 0.85
N LEU A 67 7.40 -8.44 -0.13
CA LEU A 67 6.33 -9.33 -0.61
C LEU A 67 5.74 -10.19 0.51
N GLY A 68 6.59 -10.76 1.37
CA GLY A 68 6.14 -11.54 2.54
C GLY A 68 5.32 -10.69 3.51
N MET A 69 5.80 -9.49 3.84
CA MET A 69 5.08 -8.56 4.72
C MET A 69 3.76 -8.09 4.13
N VAL A 70 3.72 -7.76 2.83
CA VAL A 70 2.49 -7.35 2.13
C VAL A 70 1.48 -8.48 2.09
N ALA A 71 1.91 -9.72 1.84
CA ALA A 71 1.03 -10.88 1.90
C ALA A 71 0.40 -11.04 3.30
N ILE A 72 1.20 -10.91 4.36
CA ILE A 72 0.70 -10.95 5.75
C ILE A 72 -0.31 -9.82 6.00
N MET A 73 -0.02 -8.58 5.59
CA MET A 73 -0.94 -7.45 5.75
C MET A 73 -2.26 -7.67 5.01
N ILE A 74 -2.22 -8.15 3.76
CA ILE A 74 -3.43 -8.49 2.98
C ILE A 74 -4.27 -9.54 3.71
N LEU A 75 -3.65 -10.57 4.30
CA LEU A 75 -4.36 -11.59 5.06
C LEU A 75 -5.06 -10.98 6.29
N HIS A 76 -4.38 -10.12 7.05
CA HIS A 76 -4.98 -9.44 8.21
C HIS A 76 -6.11 -8.48 7.84
N ILE A 77 -6.00 -7.76 6.73
CA ILE A 77 -7.09 -6.88 6.27
C ILE A 77 -8.33 -7.71 5.91
N ARG A 78 -8.13 -8.89 5.32
CA ARG A 78 -9.22 -9.78 4.91
C ARG A 78 -9.92 -10.49 6.06
N THR A 79 -9.33 -10.58 7.26
CA THR A 79 -10.00 -11.15 8.43
C THR A 79 -10.99 -10.18 9.08
N LYS A 80 -10.88 -8.87 8.82
CA LYS A 80 -11.87 -7.86 9.28
C LYS A 80 -13.08 -7.85 8.36
N TYR A 81 -14.28 -8.11 8.89
CA TYR A 81 -15.50 -8.25 8.06
C TYR A 81 -16.25 -6.95 7.79
N THR A 82 -16.22 -6.02 8.75
CA THR A 82 -17.03 -4.78 8.78
C THR A 82 -16.20 -3.49 8.67
N ALA A 83 -14.88 -3.63 8.48
CA ALA A 83 -13.96 -2.48 8.44
C ALA A 83 -14.19 -1.57 7.24
N VAL A 84 -14.25 -0.28 7.53
CA VAL A 84 -14.37 0.80 6.55
C VAL A 84 -13.10 0.87 5.69
N GLY A 85 -13.26 1.05 4.38
CA GLY A 85 -12.19 1.18 3.40
C GLY A 85 -11.47 -0.13 3.09
N ARG A 86 -11.96 -1.27 3.59
CA ARG A 86 -11.24 -2.55 3.51
C ARG A 86 -10.95 -2.98 2.08
N LYS A 87 -11.92 -2.87 1.17
CA LYS A 87 -11.74 -3.36 -0.22
C LYS A 87 -10.83 -2.42 -1.01
N GLU A 88 -10.88 -1.13 -0.69
CA GLU A 88 -10.15 -0.01 -1.28
C GLU A 88 -8.68 -0.08 -0.88
N ILE A 89 -8.37 -0.28 0.40
CA ILE A 89 -6.99 -0.35 0.89
C ILE A 89 -6.30 -1.65 0.43
N VAL A 90 -7.05 -2.75 0.32
CA VAL A 90 -6.52 -4.00 -0.22
C VAL A 90 -6.07 -3.82 -1.68
N GLN A 91 -6.76 -2.98 -2.47
CA GLN A 91 -6.33 -2.68 -3.83
C GLN A 91 -4.96 -1.99 -3.86
N PHE A 92 -4.68 -1.07 -2.92
CA PHE A 92 -3.36 -0.45 -2.78
C PHE A 92 -2.28 -1.49 -2.48
N PHE A 93 -2.51 -2.40 -1.53
CA PHE A 93 -1.55 -3.46 -1.21
C PHE A 93 -1.35 -4.46 -2.36
N TYR A 94 -2.39 -4.76 -3.16
CA TYR A 94 -2.23 -5.57 -4.36
C TYR A 94 -1.37 -4.88 -5.42
N MET A 95 -1.54 -3.57 -5.63
CA MET A 95 -0.68 -2.83 -6.56
C MET A 95 0.77 -2.81 -6.07
N TYR A 96 0.98 -2.49 -4.78
CA TYR A 96 2.30 -2.51 -4.17
C TYR A 96 2.97 -3.90 -4.26
N PHE A 97 2.23 -4.98 -4.03
CA PHE A 97 2.74 -6.36 -4.22
C PHE A 97 3.26 -6.60 -5.65
N VAL A 98 2.53 -6.14 -6.67
CA VAL A 98 2.93 -6.32 -8.07
C VAL A 98 4.10 -5.41 -8.43
N VAL A 99 4.19 -4.19 -7.87
CA VAL A 99 5.36 -3.30 -8.03
C VAL A 99 6.62 -3.98 -7.48
N GLU A 100 6.57 -4.46 -6.24
CA GLU A 100 7.69 -5.15 -5.58
C GLU A 100 8.10 -6.43 -6.35
N LEU A 101 7.13 -7.19 -6.87
CA LEU A 101 7.41 -8.36 -7.68
C LEU A 101 8.15 -8.00 -8.96
N LEU A 102 7.74 -6.94 -9.66
CA LEU A 102 8.44 -6.44 -10.85
C LEU A 102 9.81 -5.85 -10.50
N GLY A 103 9.94 -5.18 -9.36
CA GLY A 103 11.19 -4.66 -8.82
C GLY A 103 12.25 -5.75 -8.71
N ILE A 104 11.89 -6.93 -8.17
CA ILE A 104 12.81 -8.09 -8.13
C ILE A 104 13.38 -8.40 -9.52
N PHE A 105 12.55 -8.51 -10.56
CA PHE A 105 13.02 -8.89 -11.88
C PHE A 105 13.92 -7.85 -12.54
N LEU A 106 13.68 -6.55 -12.26
CA LEU A 106 14.38 -5.44 -12.89
C LEU A 106 15.66 -5.06 -12.13
N ASP A 107 15.60 -4.90 -10.81
CA ASP A 107 16.76 -4.52 -9.98
C ASP A 107 17.78 -5.65 -9.84
N SER A 108 17.32 -6.92 -9.80
CA SER A 108 18.25 -8.06 -9.75
C SER A 108 18.90 -8.38 -11.11
N GLY A 109 18.46 -7.72 -12.18
CA GLY A 109 18.92 -7.96 -13.55
C GLY A 109 18.59 -9.34 -14.10
N ILE A 110 17.59 -10.05 -13.54
CA ILE A 110 17.02 -11.26 -14.15
C ILE A 110 16.51 -10.93 -15.57
N ILE A 111 15.87 -9.76 -15.72
CA ILE A 111 15.65 -9.14 -17.02
C ILE A 111 16.81 -8.17 -17.24
N PRO A 112 17.78 -8.49 -18.12
CA PRO A 112 18.94 -7.65 -18.27
C PRO A 112 18.60 -6.37 -19.03
N SER A 113 19.23 -5.26 -18.63
CA SER A 113 19.00 -3.93 -19.21
C SER A 113 19.33 -3.81 -20.70
N TYR A 114 20.22 -4.66 -21.23
CA TYR A 114 20.54 -4.72 -22.66
C TYR A 114 19.42 -5.36 -23.51
N SER A 115 18.47 -6.07 -22.89
CA SER A 115 17.36 -6.70 -23.59
C SER A 115 16.34 -5.67 -24.03
N LYS A 116 15.82 -5.79 -25.25
CA LYS A 116 14.71 -4.95 -25.76
C LYS A 116 13.45 -5.08 -24.89
N VAL A 117 13.30 -6.20 -24.18
CA VAL A 117 12.16 -6.47 -23.30
C VAL A 117 12.22 -5.61 -22.03
N TYR A 118 13.42 -5.21 -21.59
CA TYR A 118 13.60 -4.42 -20.37
C TYR A 118 12.82 -3.10 -20.40
N ALA A 119 12.83 -2.39 -21.53
CA ALA A 119 12.11 -1.12 -21.68
C ALA A 119 10.59 -1.26 -21.45
N TRP A 120 9.99 -2.37 -21.86
CA TRP A 120 8.56 -2.62 -21.65
C TRP A 120 8.25 -2.92 -20.18
N PHE A 121 9.05 -3.77 -19.54
CA PHE A 121 8.85 -4.08 -18.12
C PHE A 121 9.15 -2.87 -17.22
N ALA A 122 10.17 -2.08 -17.53
CA ALA A 122 10.46 -0.82 -16.85
C ALA A 122 9.31 0.18 -17.00
N ALA A 123 8.68 0.27 -18.19
CA ALA A 123 7.52 1.12 -18.40
C ALA A 123 6.30 0.66 -17.61
N ILE A 124 6.04 -0.65 -17.56
CA ILE A 124 4.97 -1.24 -16.74
C ILE A 124 5.22 -0.97 -15.25
N HIS A 125 6.45 -1.19 -14.78
CA HIS A 125 6.84 -0.94 -13.39
C HIS A 125 6.64 0.54 -13.01
N THR A 126 7.10 1.46 -13.87
CA THR A 126 6.95 2.91 -13.65
C THR A 126 5.49 3.32 -13.62
N GLY A 127 4.69 2.80 -14.56
CA GLY A 127 3.26 3.10 -14.61
C GLY A 127 2.51 2.57 -13.39
N LEU A 128 2.86 1.36 -12.95
CA LEU A 128 2.25 0.74 -11.77
C LEU A 128 2.66 1.44 -10.48
N SER A 129 3.91 1.90 -10.40
CA SER A 129 4.39 2.73 -9.28
C SER A 129 3.57 4.00 -9.16
N CYS A 130 3.38 4.74 -10.26
CA CYS A 130 2.57 5.96 -10.26
C CYS A 130 1.09 5.69 -9.94
N ALA A 131 0.54 4.60 -10.47
CA ALA A 131 -0.82 4.17 -10.14
C ALA A 131 -0.97 3.79 -8.66
N THR A 132 0.07 3.25 -8.03
CA THR A 132 0.08 2.92 -6.60
C THR A 132 0.02 4.19 -5.73
N TYR A 133 0.80 5.23 -6.07
CA TYR A 133 0.73 6.53 -5.40
C TYR A 133 -0.64 7.20 -5.59
N TRP A 134 -1.21 7.12 -6.79
CA TRP A 134 -2.57 7.60 -7.06
C TRP A 134 -3.62 6.82 -6.25
N CYS A 135 -3.48 5.50 -6.17
CA CYS A 135 -4.37 4.64 -5.38
C CYS A 135 -4.28 4.99 -3.89
N LEU A 136 -3.08 5.27 -3.36
CA LEU A 136 -2.90 5.75 -1.99
C LEU A 136 -3.65 7.07 -1.76
N LEU A 137 -3.51 8.03 -2.67
CA LEU A 137 -4.23 9.30 -2.60
C LEU A 137 -5.75 9.09 -2.55
N LEU A 138 -6.31 8.26 -3.41
CA LEU A 138 -7.75 7.97 -3.42
C LEU A 138 -8.23 7.27 -2.16
N ASN A 139 -7.43 6.38 -1.59
CA ASN A 139 -7.70 5.81 -0.27
C ASN A 139 -7.76 6.90 0.82
N GLY A 140 -7.04 8.01 0.66
CA GLY A 140 -7.15 9.20 1.51
C GLY A 140 -8.52 9.85 1.53
N PHE A 141 -9.26 9.80 0.43
CA PHE A 141 -10.60 10.37 0.35
C PHE A 141 -11.70 9.46 0.92
N VAL A 142 -11.45 8.16 1.03
CA VAL A 142 -12.44 7.18 1.54
C VAL A 142 -12.86 7.52 2.97
N GLY A 143 -11.93 7.99 3.81
CA GLY A 143 -12.22 8.37 5.19
C GLY A 143 -13.15 9.59 5.33
N PHE A 144 -13.31 10.40 4.27
CA PHE A 144 -14.26 11.53 4.24
C PHE A 144 -15.65 11.13 3.74
N GLN A 145 -15.87 9.85 3.41
CA GLN A 145 -17.15 9.31 2.92
C GLN A 145 -17.70 10.06 1.69
N PHE A 146 -16.83 10.60 0.82
CA PHE A 146 -17.26 11.27 -0.42
C PHE A 146 -17.99 10.31 -1.37
N ALA A 147 -17.57 9.05 -1.38
CA ALA A 147 -18.32 7.93 -1.90
C ALA A 147 -18.54 6.95 -0.74
N GLU A 148 -19.74 6.38 -0.65
CA GLU A 148 -20.04 5.33 0.32
C GLU A 148 -19.04 4.17 0.13
N ASP A 149 -18.35 3.84 1.21
CA ASP A 149 -17.32 2.80 1.23
C ASP A 149 -17.88 1.43 0.82
N GLY A 150 -17.11 0.66 0.07
CA GLY A 150 -17.50 -0.67 -0.40
C GLY A 150 -18.60 -0.69 -1.47
N THR A 151 -19.15 0.46 -1.86
CA THR A 151 -20.08 0.55 -2.99
C THR A 151 -19.38 0.24 -4.31
N PRO A 152 -20.10 -0.28 -5.32
CA PRO A 152 -19.55 -0.47 -6.65
C PRO A 152 -18.96 0.81 -7.23
N VAL A 153 -19.54 1.98 -6.92
CA VAL A 153 -19.06 3.28 -7.38
C VAL A 153 -17.68 3.60 -6.79
N SER A 154 -17.51 3.45 -5.47
CA SER A 154 -16.19 3.63 -4.82
C SER A 154 -15.13 2.73 -5.48
N LEU A 155 -15.41 1.42 -5.57
CA LEU A 155 -14.43 0.46 -6.07
C LEU A 155 -14.10 0.63 -7.55
N TRP A 156 -15.09 0.86 -8.41
CA TRP A 156 -14.84 1.06 -9.83
C TRP A 156 -14.19 2.41 -10.12
N SER A 157 -14.52 3.46 -9.36
CA SER A 157 -13.84 4.76 -9.50
C SER A 157 -12.35 4.64 -9.16
N LEU A 158 -12.00 3.93 -8.08
CA LEU A 158 -10.62 3.68 -7.67
C LEU A 158 -9.87 2.83 -8.70
N ARG A 159 -10.49 1.75 -9.19
CA ARG A 159 -9.88 0.86 -10.19
C ARG A 159 -9.67 1.54 -11.54
N ILE A 160 -10.70 2.19 -12.08
CA ILE A 160 -10.66 2.82 -13.41
C ILE A 160 -9.68 3.99 -13.39
N SER A 161 -9.74 4.86 -12.38
CA SER A 161 -8.81 5.99 -12.30
C SER A 161 -7.35 5.54 -12.15
N SER A 162 -7.08 4.54 -11.31
CA SER A 162 -5.72 3.97 -11.19
C SER A 162 -5.26 3.30 -12.49
N LEU A 163 -6.17 2.66 -13.22
CA LEU A 163 -5.88 2.06 -14.52
C LEU A 163 -5.57 3.12 -15.59
N ILE A 164 -6.28 4.25 -15.59
CA ILE A 164 -6.00 5.38 -16.47
C ILE A 164 -4.61 5.95 -16.16
N VAL A 165 -4.28 6.17 -14.88
CA VAL A 165 -2.96 6.65 -14.47
C VAL A 165 -1.87 5.65 -14.88
N PHE A 166 -2.09 4.35 -14.66
CA PHE A 166 -1.18 3.28 -15.10
C PHE A 166 -0.86 3.37 -16.61
N PHE A 167 -1.88 3.43 -17.47
CA PHE A 167 -1.67 3.49 -18.91
C PHE A 167 -1.05 4.81 -19.37
N LEU A 168 -1.47 5.94 -18.79
CA LEU A 168 -0.94 7.26 -19.16
C LEU A 168 0.55 7.39 -18.81
N THR A 169 0.90 7.03 -17.60
CA THR A 169 2.29 7.12 -17.10
C THR A 169 3.19 6.04 -17.72
N GLY A 170 2.67 4.83 -17.93
CA GLY A 170 3.34 3.78 -18.69
C GLY A 170 3.56 4.17 -20.15
N PHE A 171 2.61 4.88 -20.78
CA PHE A 171 2.77 5.42 -22.13
C PHE A 171 3.87 6.48 -22.19
N PHE A 172 3.93 7.41 -21.23
CA PHE A 172 5.01 8.39 -21.17
C PHE A 172 6.38 7.73 -20.97
N ALA A 173 6.47 6.68 -20.14
CA ALA A 173 7.70 5.92 -19.94
C ALA A 173 8.16 5.24 -21.24
N ILE A 174 7.30 4.44 -21.88
CA ILE A 174 7.69 3.72 -23.11
C ILE A 174 7.97 4.67 -24.28
N ALA A 175 7.20 5.76 -24.42
CA ALA A 175 7.44 6.79 -25.43
C ALA A 175 8.80 7.47 -25.23
N THR A 176 9.19 7.71 -23.99
CA THR A 176 10.51 8.26 -23.64
C THR A 176 11.63 7.27 -23.96
N PHE A 177 11.49 6.01 -23.56
CA PHE A 177 12.53 4.99 -23.78
C PHE A 177 12.76 4.68 -25.25
N LEU A 178 11.69 4.65 -26.06
CA LEU A 178 11.74 4.36 -27.49
C LEU A 178 11.95 5.61 -28.37
N ASN A 179 12.10 6.79 -27.77
CA ASN A 179 12.21 8.08 -28.48
C ASN A 179 11.07 8.30 -29.49
N LEU A 180 9.83 8.06 -29.06
CA LEU A 180 8.65 8.19 -29.91
C LEU A 180 8.16 9.65 -29.98
N ALA A 181 7.96 10.14 -31.20
CA ALA A 181 7.44 11.48 -31.49
C ALA A 181 8.26 12.60 -30.82
N SER A 182 7.65 13.34 -29.89
CA SER A 182 8.29 14.46 -29.16
C SER A 182 9.02 14.00 -27.89
N PHE A 183 8.90 12.74 -27.50
CA PHE A 183 9.56 12.19 -26.32
C PHE A 183 10.96 11.70 -26.68
N SER A 184 11.93 12.02 -25.83
CA SER A 184 13.33 11.67 -26.04
C SER A 184 13.94 11.20 -24.72
N SER A 185 14.69 10.11 -24.78
CA SER A 185 15.45 9.53 -23.68
C SER A 185 16.52 10.50 -23.16
N GLN A 186 17.04 11.39 -24.03
CA GLN A 186 18.02 12.42 -23.66
C GLN A 186 17.40 13.62 -22.93
N LYS A 187 16.10 13.87 -23.13
CA LYS A 187 15.34 14.93 -22.45
C LYS A 187 14.03 14.37 -21.89
N PRO A 188 14.11 13.48 -20.88
CA PRO A 188 12.96 12.74 -20.34
C PRO A 188 12.11 13.59 -19.38
N THR A 189 11.80 14.84 -19.73
CA THR A 189 11.15 15.81 -18.84
C THR A 189 9.76 15.34 -18.39
N ALA A 190 8.97 14.75 -19.29
CA ALA A 190 7.63 14.28 -18.97
C ALA A 190 7.67 13.12 -17.95
N LEU A 191 8.59 12.17 -18.13
CA LEU A 191 8.80 11.06 -17.22
C LEU A 191 9.22 11.58 -15.83
N TRP A 192 10.16 12.54 -15.79
CA TRP A 192 10.61 13.19 -14.56
C TRP A 192 9.46 13.85 -13.78
N ILE A 193 8.58 14.59 -14.45
CA ILE A 193 7.43 15.25 -13.80
C ILE A 193 6.50 14.21 -13.16
N VAL A 194 6.23 13.12 -13.87
CA VAL A 194 5.32 12.07 -13.37
C VAL A 194 5.95 11.28 -12.22
N GLU A 195 7.22 10.89 -12.34
CA GLU A 195 7.87 10.04 -11.35
C GLU A 195 8.16 10.80 -10.03
N PHE A 196 8.54 12.08 -10.13
CA PHE A 196 8.90 12.88 -8.95
C PHE A 196 7.75 13.78 -8.49
N ILE A 197 7.28 14.71 -9.33
CA ILE A 197 6.30 15.73 -8.90
C ILE A 197 4.94 15.11 -8.63
N PHE A 198 4.41 14.33 -9.56
CA PHE A 198 3.06 13.77 -9.42
C PHE A 198 2.98 12.79 -8.24
N ASN A 199 3.94 11.88 -8.10
CA ASN A 199 3.99 10.95 -6.98
C ASN A 199 4.14 11.69 -5.63
N LEU A 200 5.04 12.69 -5.55
CA LEU A 200 5.19 13.51 -4.35
C LEU A 200 3.90 14.26 -4.01
N ALA A 201 3.23 14.84 -5.00
CA ALA A 201 1.95 15.52 -4.80
C ALA A 201 0.89 14.56 -4.23
N CYS A 202 0.80 13.33 -4.75
CA CYS A 202 -0.12 12.32 -4.24
C CYS A 202 0.13 12.01 -2.76
N VAL A 203 1.40 11.82 -2.37
CA VAL A 203 1.78 11.53 -0.98
C VAL A 203 1.50 12.72 -0.06
N VAL A 204 1.87 13.94 -0.47
CA VAL A 204 1.66 15.15 0.35
C VAL A 204 0.18 15.42 0.56
N ILE A 205 -0.64 15.32 -0.50
CA ILE A 205 -2.09 15.50 -0.37
C ILE A 205 -2.67 14.41 0.53
N TYR A 206 -2.25 13.15 0.37
CA TYR A 206 -2.67 12.06 1.25
C TYR A 206 -2.36 12.37 2.73
N ILE A 207 -1.14 12.77 3.06
CA ILE A 207 -0.74 13.10 4.44
C ILE A 207 -1.60 14.23 5.02
N ILE A 208 -1.82 15.30 4.25
CA ILE A 208 -2.65 16.44 4.67
C ILE A 208 -4.09 15.98 4.93
N LEU A 209 -4.66 15.19 4.03
CA LEU A 209 -6.01 14.65 4.18
C LEU A 209 -6.14 13.78 5.43
N GLN A 210 -5.21 12.86 5.67
CA GLN A 210 -5.27 12.01 6.87
C GLN A 210 -5.09 12.81 8.15
N LEU A 211 -4.21 13.82 8.16
CA LEU A 211 -4.05 14.68 9.32
C LEU A 211 -5.32 15.47 9.61
N ILE A 212 -5.99 16.01 8.57
CA ILE A 212 -7.27 16.71 8.74
C ILE A 212 -8.33 15.76 9.32
N LEU A 213 -8.44 14.54 8.79
CA LEU A 213 -9.39 13.54 9.26
C LEU A 213 -9.18 13.23 10.74
N VAL A 214 -7.95 12.91 11.15
CA VAL A 214 -7.67 12.57 12.56
C VAL A 214 -7.88 13.77 13.48
N LEU A 215 -7.50 14.99 13.05
CA LEU A 215 -7.61 16.17 13.91
C LEU A 215 -9.05 16.68 14.06
N ARG A 216 -9.90 16.50 13.05
CA ARG A 216 -11.26 17.07 13.00
C ARG A 216 -12.36 16.06 13.31
N THR A 217 -12.15 14.79 12.96
CA THR A 217 -13.22 13.78 12.99
C THR A 217 -13.01 12.75 14.09
N LEU A 218 -11.77 12.38 14.42
CA LEU A 218 -11.48 11.32 15.39
C LEU A 218 -11.19 11.87 16.80
N ASP A 219 -11.73 11.17 17.80
CA ASP A 219 -11.44 11.42 19.22
C ASP A 219 -10.08 10.81 19.63
N ASP A 220 -9.73 9.64 19.10
CA ASP A 220 -8.41 9.01 19.33
C ASP A 220 -7.33 9.67 18.46
N ARG A 221 -6.28 10.17 19.12
CA ARG A 221 -5.13 10.83 18.48
C ARG A 221 -3.92 9.90 18.29
N TRP A 222 -4.01 8.65 18.73
CA TRP A 222 -2.97 7.65 18.49
C TRP A 222 -2.58 7.50 17.01
N PRO A 223 -3.51 7.54 16.02
CA PRO A 223 -3.17 7.42 14.60
C PRO A 223 -2.26 8.54 14.06
N ILE A 224 -2.14 9.68 14.77
CA ILE A 224 -1.19 10.74 14.39
C ILE A 224 0.25 10.23 14.43
N GLY A 225 0.57 9.37 15.42
CA GLY A 225 1.88 8.74 15.50
C GLY A 225 2.19 7.94 14.25
N ASP A 226 1.22 7.17 13.74
CA ASP A 226 1.40 6.36 12.54
C ASP A 226 1.69 7.22 11.30
N ILE A 227 0.98 8.35 11.15
CA ILE A 227 1.20 9.31 10.06
C ILE A 227 2.61 9.92 10.15
N ILE A 228 3.03 10.34 11.35
CA ILE A 228 4.35 10.97 11.55
C ILE A 228 5.48 9.98 11.26
N PHE A 229 5.42 8.77 11.82
CA PHE A 229 6.43 7.75 11.58
C PHE A 229 6.46 7.31 10.10
N GLY A 230 5.30 7.14 9.47
CA GLY A 230 5.23 6.81 8.04
C GLY A 230 5.86 7.90 7.17
N THR A 231 5.56 9.16 7.44
CA THR A 231 6.14 10.31 6.74
C THR A 231 7.65 10.40 6.97
N ALA A 232 8.10 10.19 8.22
CA ALA A 232 9.52 10.20 8.56
C ALA A 232 10.29 9.13 7.80
N PHE A 233 9.80 7.87 7.79
CA PHE A 233 10.42 6.80 7.02
C PHE A 233 10.47 7.11 5.53
N PHE A 234 9.37 7.63 4.95
CA PHE A 234 9.35 8.01 3.53
C PHE A 234 10.41 9.07 3.22
N VAL A 235 10.46 10.17 3.97
CA VAL A 235 11.41 11.27 3.76
C VAL A 235 12.86 10.80 3.97
N ILE A 236 13.13 10.06 5.03
CA ILE A 236 14.46 9.49 5.30
C ILE A 236 14.88 8.58 4.14
N GLY A 237 13.98 7.74 3.63
CA GLY A 237 14.23 6.89 2.46
C GLY A 237 14.62 7.69 1.22
N GLN A 238 13.89 8.76 0.89
CA GLN A 238 14.20 9.62 -0.27
C GLN A 238 15.55 10.36 -0.10
N VAL A 239 15.83 10.86 1.11
CA VAL A 239 17.09 11.56 1.42
C VAL A 239 18.27 10.61 1.33
N ILE A 240 18.15 9.38 1.85
CA ILE A 240 19.20 8.37 1.73
C ILE A 240 19.42 7.99 0.25
N GLN A 241 18.34 7.76 -0.50
CA GLN A 241 18.39 7.35 -1.91
C GLN A 241 19.15 8.36 -2.77
N TYR A 242 18.80 9.65 -2.69
CA TYR A 242 19.34 10.65 -3.61
C TYR A 242 20.50 11.45 -3.04
N GLY A 243 20.61 11.58 -1.71
CA GLY A 243 21.62 12.40 -1.06
C GLY A 243 22.83 11.63 -0.54
N PHE A 244 22.64 10.42 0.00
CA PHE A 244 23.69 9.68 0.72
C PHE A 244 24.05 8.32 0.12
N SER A 245 23.40 7.90 -0.97
CA SER A 245 23.58 6.58 -1.57
C SER A 245 25.05 6.26 -1.89
N VAL A 246 25.76 7.18 -2.56
CA VAL A 246 27.18 7.01 -2.92
C VAL A 246 28.06 6.96 -1.66
N THR A 247 27.83 7.86 -0.71
CA THR A 247 28.59 7.91 0.56
C THR A 247 28.45 6.62 1.36
N ILE A 248 27.24 6.07 1.43
CA ILE A 248 26.98 4.80 2.11
C ILE A 248 27.66 3.66 1.37
N CYS A 249 27.53 3.61 0.05
CA CYS A 249 28.12 2.59 -0.80
C CYS A 249 29.64 2.51 -0.65
N ASP A 250 30.33 3.65 -0.65
CA ASP A 250 31.78 3.71 -0.40
C ASP A 250 32.14 3.31 1.03
N ALA A 251 31.38 3.79 2.03
CA ALA A 251 31.63 3.50 3.44
C ALA A 251 31.50 2.01 3.80
N VAL A 252 30.61 1.28 3.11
CA VAL A 252 30.36 -0.15 3.34
C VAL A 252 31.02 -1.04 2.30
N SER A 253 32.09 -0.58 1.62
CA SER A 253 32.84 -1.36 0.63
C SER A 253 31.97 -2.00 -0.47
N HIS A 254 30.99 -1.27 -1.00
CA HIS A 254 30.07 -1.73 -2.05
C HIS A 254 29.21 -2.95 -1.68
N TYR A 255 28.96 -3.23 -0.39
CA TYR A 255 28.05 -4.32 0.01
C TYR A 255 26.57 -3.93 -0.03
N ILE A 256 26.28 -2.65 0.21
CA ILE A 256 24.93 -2.07 0.31
C ILE A 256 25.01 -0.67 -0.30
N ASP A 257 23.94 -0.22 -0.95
CA ASP A 257 23.80 1.15 -1.47
C ASP A 257 22.53 1.83 -0.96
N GLY A 258 22.25 3.05 -1.42
CA GLY A 258 21.04 3.77 -1.02
C GLY A 258 19.74 3.04 -1.38
N THR A 259 19.73 2.24 -2.46
CA THR A 259 18.52 1.56 -2.96
C THR A 259 17.97 0.56 -1.95
N PHE A 260 18.87 -0.15 -1.26
CA PHE A 260 18.52 -1.05 -0.17
C PHE A 260 17.81 -0.32 0.98
N PHE A 261 18.38 0.79 1.44
CA PHE A 261 17.82 1.56 2.55
C PHE A 261 16.53 2.27 2.14
N ALA A 262 16.42 2.73 0.90
CA ALA A 262 15.21 3.31 0.35
C ALA A 262 14.08 2.27 0.28
N ALA A 263 14.36 1.05 -0.19
CA ALA A 263 13.39 -0.05 -0.20
C ALA A 263 12.93 -0.41 1.22
N LEU A 264 13.87 -0.51 2.17
CA LEU A 264 13.56 -0.77 3.58
C LEU A 264 12.69 0.34 4.19
N CYS A 265 13.06 1.61 3.98
CA CYS A 265 12.30 2.74 4.50
C CYS A 265 10.92 2.85 3.84
N THR A 266 10.81 2.53 2.56
CA THR A 266 9.52 2.48 1.83
C THR A 266 8.63 1.38 2.39
N LEU A 267 9.18 0.18 2.64
CA LEU A 267 8.45 -0.90 3.30
C LEU A 267 7.92 -0.46 4.67
N PHE A 268 8.75 0.18 5.49
CA PHE A 268 8.30 0.71 6.79
C PHE A 268 7.23 1.80 6.64
N ALA A 269 7.35 2.70 5.67
CA ALA A 269 6.30 3.68 5.39
C ALA A 269 4.97 3.01 5.02
N VAL A 270 5.00 1.99 4.15
CA VAL A 270 3.82 1.19 3.77
C VAL A 270 3.24 0.42 4.96
N MET A 271 4.09 -0.10 5.86
CA MET A 271 3.64 -0.71 7.11
C MET A 271 2.95 0.29 8.04
N MET A 272 3.40 1.54 8.07
CA MET A 272 2.72 2.59 8.83
C MET A 272 1.39 3.00 8.19
N VAL A 273 1.26 2.96 6.86
CA VAL A 273 -0.05 3.12 6.18
C VAL A 273 -1.01 1.99 6.59
N TYR A 274 -0.54 0.75 6.66
CA TYR A 274 -1.33 -0.37 7.18
C TYR A 274 -1.75 -0.15 8.64
N LYS A 275 -0.80 0.19 9.52
CA LYS A 275 -1.07 0.44 10.94
C LYS A 275 -2.06 1.59 11.16
N TYR A 276 -1.92 2.66 10.37
CA TYR A 276 -2.86 3.78 10.38
C TYR A 276 -4.28 3.30 10.06
N TRP A 277 -4.45 2.55 8.96
CA TRP A 277 -5.75 1.98 8.57
C TRP A 277 -6.31 1.03 9.63
N ASP A 278 -5.44 0.19 10.22
CA ASP A 278 -5.82 -0.74 11.27
C ASP A 278 -6.28 -0.02 12.54
N SER A 279 -5.61 1.09 12.89
CA SER A 279 -5.90 1.88 14.09
C SER A 279 -7.23 2.62 14.02
N ILE A 280 -7.65 3.07 12.84
CA ILE A 280 -8.94 3.75 12.65
C ILE A 280 -10.12 2.78 12.45
N THR A 281 -9.86 1.45 12.41
CA THR A 281 -10.87 0.39 12.19
C THR A 281 -10.89 -0.64 13.33
N LYS A 282 -10.57 -0.23 14.56
CA LYS A 282 -10.43 -1.14 15.72
C LYS A 282 -11.74 -1.70 16.25
N GLU A 283 -12.84 -0.95 16.11
CA GLU A 283 -14.13 -1.22 16.76
C GLU A 283 -14.92 -2.42 16.20
N ASP A 284 -14.48 -3.03 15.10
CA ASP A 284 -15.12 -4.23 14.55
C ASP A 284 -14.82 -5.54 15.31
N LEU A 285 -13.73 -5.58 16.08
CA LEU A 285 -13.30 -6.81 16.76
C LEU A 285 -13.99 -7.01 18.11
N GLU A 286 -14.52 -5.95 18.73
CA GLU A 286 -15.21 -6.04 20.01
C GLU A 286 -16.57 -6.76 19.90
N PHE A 287 -17.20 -6.70 18.73
CA PHE A 287 -18.46 -7.40 18.47
C PHE A 287 -18.31 -8.88 18.11
N SER A 288 -17.08 -9.37 17.85
CA SER A 288 -16.84 -10.79 17.50
C SER A 288 -16.54 -11.67 18.72
N VAL A 289 -16.21 -11.09 19.88
CA VAL A 289 -15.90 -11.86 21.10
C VAL A 289 -17.15 -12.13 21.97
N GLY A 290 -18.32 -11.52 21.69
CA GLY A 290 -19.53 -11.67 22.50
C GLY A 290 -20.26 -13.02 22.44
N SER A 291 -19.93 -13.92 21.50
CA SER A 291 -20.71 -15.17 21.34
C SER A 291 -20.25 -16.34 22.22
N LYS A 292 -19.08 -16.27 22.87
CA LYS A 292 -18.56 -17.38 23.69
C LYS A 292 -18.56 -17.13 25.20
N GLN A 293 -18.74 -15.90 25.67
CA GLN A 293 -18.89 -15.64 27.11
C GLN A 293 -20.22 -16.15 27.67
N ALA A 294 -21.29 -16.24 26.87
CA ALA A 294 -22.62 -16.63 27.34
C ALA A 294 -22.84 -18.15 27.54
N VAL A 295 -21.83 -18.99 27.28
CA VAL A 295 -21.98 -20.46 27.41
C VAL A 295 -21.85 -20.93 28.86
N TRP A 296 -21.21 -20.14 29.73
CA TRP A 296 -20.95 -20.53 31.12
C TRP A 296 -22.08 -20.15 32.09
N GLU A 297 -22.87 -19.10 31.78
CA GLU A 297 -23.98 -18.67 32.64
C GLU A 297 -25.18 -19.63 32.63
N VAL A 298 -25.33 -20.45 31.57
CA VAL A 298 -26.42 -21.44 31.47
C VAL A 298 -26.13 -22.71 32.29
N LYS A 299 -24.85 -23.00 32.59
CA LYS A 299 -24.50 -24.23 33.29
C LYS A 299 -24.69 -24.14 34.81
N GLU A 300 -24.57 -22.94 35.39
CA GLU A 300 -24.82 -22.74 36.83
C GLU A 300 -26.31 -22.77 37.20
N SER A 301 -27.21 -22.35 36.31
CA SER A 301 -28.66 -22.39 36.57
C SER A 301 -29.25 -23.80 36.54
N LEU A 302 -28.66 -24.73 35.78
CA LEU A 302 -29.09 -26.14 35.75
C LEU A 302 -28.52 -26.96 36.91
N LEU A 303 -27.36 -26.58 37.47
CA LEU A 303 -26.75 -27.28 38.61
C LEU A 303 -27.39 -26.91 39.95
N ARG A 304 -28.15 -25.81 40.02
CA ARG A 304 -28.83 -25.34 41.24
C ARG A 304 -30.30 -25.82 41.34
N GLY A 305 -30.77 -26.61 40.38
CA GLY A 305 -32.15 -27.07 40.29
C GLY A 305 -32.46 -28.44 40.93
N ASP A 306 -31.45 -29.18 41.39
CA ASP A 306 -31.60 -30.61 41.76
C ASP A 306 -31.27 -30.94 43.23
N GLU A 307 -31.10 -29.96 44.13
CA GLU A 307 -30.69 -30.23 45.53
C GLU A 307 -31.80 -30.09 46.60
N ASP A 308 -33.04 -29.75 46.26
CA ASP A 308 -34.10 -29.57 47.27
C ASP A 308 -35.38 -30.39 46.98
N GLU A 309 -35.33 -31.71 47.15
CA GLU A 309 -36.52 -32.53 47.39
C GLU A 309 -36.35 -33.44 48.61
N VAL A 310 -36.64 -32.93 49.82
CA VAL A 310 -37.08 -33.79 50.94
C VAL A 310 -38.08 -33.07 51.88
N HIS A 311 -39.31 -33.59 51.89
CA HIS A 311 -40.37 -33.56 52.92
C HIS A 311 -41.10 -32.24 53.28
N GLY A 312 -42.44 -32.25 53.12
CA GLY A 312 -43.31 -31.37 53.92
C GLY A 312 -44.71 -31.11 53.37
N GLN A 313 -45.63 -32.00 53.73
CA GLN A 313 -47.09 -31.92 53.65
C GLN A 313 -47.74 -30.54 53.97
N GLY A 314 -48.64 -30.06 53.09
CA GLY A 314 -49.88 -29.38 53.47
C GLY A 314 -50.01 -27.85 53.25
N GLY A 315 -51.08 -27.44 52.55
CA GLY A 315 -51.89 -26.28 52.95
C GLY A 315 -51.94 -25.04 52.03
N TYR A 316 -53.08 -24.87 51.34
CA TYR A 316 -53.86 -23.64 51.10
C TYR A 316 -53.21 -22.29 50.69
N GLY A 317 -53.70 -21.78 49.53
CA GLY A 317 -54.11 -20.37 49.32
C GLY A 317 -53.01 -19.41 48.83
N ALA A 318 -53.00 -18.85 47.61
CA ALA A 318 -53.97 -18.02 46.87
C ALA A 318 -53.51 -16.53 46.77
N TYR A 319 -53.56 -16.01 45.53
CA TYR A 319 -53.43 -14.62 45.04
C TYR A 319 -52.00 -14.01 45.03
N GLY A 320 -51.48 -13.42 43.95
CA GLY A 320 -51.99 -13.07 42.61
C GLY A 320 -51.23 -11.84 42.04
N ALA A 321 -51.24 -11.70 40.70
CA ALA A 321 -50.83 -10.52 39.88
C ALA A 321 -49.29 -10.32 39.66
N GLN A 322 -48.74 -9.97 38.49
CA GLN A 322 -49.30 -9.23 37.35
C GLN A 322 -48.37 -9.24 36.10
N GLN A 323 -48.99 -9.42 34.94
CA GLN A 323 -48.80 -8.70 33.66
C GLN A 323 -47.48 -8.73 32.85
N GLN A 324 -47.63 -9.47 31.76
CA GLN A 324 -47.17 -9.34 30.37
C GLN A 324 -47.15 -7.89 29.80
N GLN A 325 -46.03 -7.49 29.20
CA GLN A 325 -45.85 -6.48 28.14
C GLN A 325 -44.74 -7.03 27.23
N GLY A 326 -44.76 -7.10 25.90
CA GLY A 326 -45.62 -6.55 24.86
C GLY A 326 -44.69 -6.16 23.68
N TYR A 327 -44.53 -7.03 22.67
CA TYR A 327 -43.85 -6.68 21.41
C TYR A 327 -44.84 -6.03 20.43
N PRO A 328 -44.44 -5.01 19.64
CA PRO A 328 -45.30 -4.45 18.59
C PRO A 328 -45.38 -5.38 17.36
N PRO A 329 -46.53 -5.46 16.66
CA PRO A 329 -46.69 -6.31 15.47
C PRO A 329 -46.13 -5.67 14.19
N VAL A 330 -45.56 -6.51 13.33
CA VAL A 330 -45.09 -6.22 11.97
C VAL A 330 -46.29 -6.08 11.01
N PRO A 331 -46.34 -5.10 10.09
CA PRO A 331 -47.41 -5.02 9.09
C PRO A 331 -47.28 -6.09 8.00
N PRO A 332 -48.38 -6.68 7.50
CA PRO A 332 -48.34 -7.69 6.45
C PRO A 332 -48.18 -7.09 5.03
N LEU A 333 -47.40 -7.78 4.20
CA LEU A 333 -47.28 -7.56 2.75
C LEU A 333 -48.63 -7.85 2.03
N PRO A 334 -49.05 -7.03 1.06
CA PRO A 334 -50.27 -7.29 0.30
C PRO A 334 -50.03 -8.39 -0.75
N HIS A 335 -50.70 -9.54 -0.58
CA HIS A 335 -50.86 -10.56 -1.60
C HIS A 335 -51.81 -10.08 -2.71
N GLY A 336 -51.40 -10.30 -3.95
CA GLY A 336 -52.10 -9.90 -5.16
C GLY A 336 -53.50 -10.52 -5.29
N LYS A 337 -54.38 -9.72 -5.91
CA LYS A 337 -55.62 -10.19 -6.54
C LYS A 337 -55.32 -10.49 -8.01
N ASN A 338 -55.49 -11.75 -8.41
CA ASN A 338 -55.76 -12.10 -9.80
C ASN A 338 -57.19 -11.68 -10.14
N PHE A 339 -57.44 -11.14 -11.33
CA PHE A 339 -58.59 -11.48 -12.18
C PHE A 339 -58.51 -10.75 -13.55
N TYR A 340 -58.54 -11.58 -14.60
CA TYR A 340 -58.72 -11.32 -16.04
C TYR A 340 -57.60 -10.68 -16.86
#